data_AF-A0A9W4STM0-F1
#
_entry.id   AF-A0A9W4STM0-F1
#
_cell.length_a   1.000
_cell.length_b   1.000
_cell.length_c   1.000
_cell.angle_alpha   90.00
_cell.angle_beta   90.00
_cell.angle_gamma   90.00
#
_symmetry.space_group_name_H-M   'P 1'
#
loop_
_entity.id
_entity.type
_entity.pdbx_description
1 polymer ?
#
loop_
_entity_poly.entity_id
_entity_poly.type
_entity_poly.pdbx_seq_one_letter_code
_entity_poly.pdbx_strand_id
1 'polypeptide(L)' 'MKFVQWPKDNNRSVIYTGFQNIGGFQNNIEAIDGTHFILTEISIQDLIAYFTRKKRYAIQYQEIVDFKGIFIHYVIE' A
#
# COMPACT_ATOMS: atom_id res chain seq x y z
N MET A 1 -12.64 -7.06 7.52
CA MET A 1 -11.32 -7.16 6.86
C MET A 1 -11.54 -6.83 5.39
N LYS A 2 -11.04 -5.70 4.89
CA LYS A 2 -11.09 -5.37 3.47
C LYS A 2 -9.80 -5.91 2.84
N PHE A 3 -9.92 -6.81 1.88
CA PHE A 3 -8.75 -7.31 1.16
C PHE A 3 -8.35 -6.31 0.08
N VAL A 4 -7.05 -6.08 -0.07
CA VAL A 4 -6.50 -5.37 -1.22
C VAL A 4 -6.96 -6.06 -2.49
N GLN A 5 -7.68 -5.33 -3.35
CA GLN A 5 -8.03 -5.81 -4.67
C GLN A 5 -6.92 -5.43 -5.63
N TRP A 6 -6.40 -6.44 -6.33
CA TRP A 6 -5.46 -6.25 -7.42
C TRP A 6 -6.10 -5.37 -8.51
N PRO A 7 -5.43 -4.30 -8.96
CA PRO A 7 -5.97 -3.47 -10.03
C PRO A 7 -6.12 -4.30 -11.30
N LYS A 8 -7.25 -4.13 -11.99
CA LYS A 8 -7.61 -4.96 -13.15
C LYS A 8 -6.86 -4.55 -14.42
N ASP A 9 -6.50 -3.28 -14.53
CA ASP A 9 -5.89 -2.69 -15.73
C ASP A 9 -4.36 -2.54 -15.64
N ASN A 10 -3.73 -3.10 -14.60
CA ASN A 10 -2.28 -2.98 -14.46
C ASN A 10 -1.58 -3.79 -15.55
N ASN A 11 -0.54 -3.19 -16.12
CA ASN A 11 0.35 -3.78 -17.11
C ASN A 11 1.22 -4.87 -16.43
N ARG A 12 0.58 -5.96 -16.00
CA ARG A 12 1.17 -7.03 -15.18
C ARG A 12 2.46 -7.58 -15.77
N SER A 13 2.56 -7.64 -17.10
CA SER A 13 3.78 -8.03 -17.80
C SER A 13 4.96 -7.10 -17.48
N VAL A 14 4.75 -5.79 -17.49
CA VAL A 14 5.78 -4.78 -17.20
C VAL A 14 6.22 -4.89 -15.74
N ILE A 15 5.28 -5.07 -14.82
CA ILE A 15 5.59 -5.16 -13.39
C ILE A 15 6.35 -6.45 -13.07
N TYR A 16 5.87 -7.57 -13.61
CA TYR A 16 6.53 -8.86 -13.52
C TYR A 16 7.98 -8.79 -14.03
N THR A 17 8.18 -8.26 -15.24
CA THR A 17 9.52 -8.11 -15.83
C THR A 17 10.39 -7.16 -14.99
N GLY A 18 9.80 -6.10 -14.44
CA GLY A 18 10.50 -5.14 -13.59
C GLY A 18 11.05 -5.78 -12.30
N PHE A 19 10.24 -6.54 -11.56
CA PHE A 19 10.69 -7.22 -10.35
C PHE A 19 11.73 -8.30 -10.63
N GLN A 20 11.57 -9.03 -11.74
CA GLN A 20 12.55 -10.02 -12.17
C GLN A 20 13.91 -9.36 -12.50
N ASN A 21 13.89 -8.21 -13.18
CA ASN A 21 15.11 -7.52 -13.61
C ASN A 21 15.85 -6.81 -12.47
N ILE A 22 15.13 -6.21 -11.51
CA ILE A 22 15.75 -5.43 -10.42
C ILE A 22 16.20 -6.32 -9.27
N GLY A 23 15.42 -7.36 -8.93
CA GLY A 23 15.64 -8.16 -7.73
C GLY A 23 15.80 -9.66 -7.95
N GLY A 24 15.73 -10.14 -9.20
CA GLY A 24 15.76 -11.58 -9.50
C GLY A 24 14.53 -12.34 -9.01
N PHE A 25 13.48 -11.63 -8.57
CA PHE A 25 12.27 -12.25 -8.04
C PHE A 25 11.42 -12.78 -9.19
N GLN A 26 11.41 -14.10 -9.34
CA GLN A 26 10.56 -14.78 -10.32
C GLN A 26 9.13 -14.90 -9.80
N ASN A 27 8.14 -14.70 -10.68
CA ASN A 27 6.72 -14.85 -10.35
C ASN A 27 6.17 -13.86 -9.32
N ASN A 28 6.85 -12.74 -9.11
CA ASN A 28 6.27 -11.63 -8.35
C ASN A 28 5.31 -10.82 -9.23
N ILE A 29 4.09 -10.65 -8.71
CA ILE A 29 3.03 -9.89 -9.40
C ILE A 29 3.17 -8.41 -9.04
N GLU A 30 3.06 -8.02 -7.76
CA GLU A 30 3.47 -6.71 -7.19
C GLU A 30 3.92 -6.91 -5.73
N ALA A 31 4.40 -5.86 -5.07
CA ALA A 31 4.69 -5.85 -3.63
C ALA A 31 3.57 -5.17 -2.85
N ILE A 32 3.20 -5.72 -1.69
CA ILE A 32 2.26 -5.09 -0.76
C ILE A 32 3.05 -4.52 0.42
N ASP A 33 2.87 -3.24 0.71
CA ASP A 33 3.40 -2.59 1.90
C ASP A 33 2.27 -2.20 2.87
N GLY A 34 2.50 -2.43 4.16
CA GLY A 34 1.58 -2.05 5.22
C GLY A 34 2.11 -0.81 5.94
N THR A 35 1.58 0.37 5.61
CA THR A 35 2.08 1.63 6.15
C THR A 35 1.01 2.37 6.97
N HIS A 36 1.51 3.26 7.84
CA HIS A 36 0.71 4.13 8.70
C HIS A 36 0.99 5.59 8.38
N PHE A 37 -0.01 6.33 7.91
CA PHE A 37 0.11 7.79 7.80
C PHE A 37 -0.23 8.44 9.13
N ILE A 38 0.73 9.18 9.66
CA ILE A 38 0.53 10.00 10.85
C ILE A 38 -0.29 11.22 10.46
N LEU A 39 -1.43 11.42 11.14
CA LEU A 39 -2.24 12.60 10.97
C LEU A 39 -1.72 13.72 11.87
N THR A 40 -1.47 14.89 11.30
CA THR A 40 -1.10 16.10 12.05
C THR A 40 -2.32 16.82 12.62
N GLU A 41 -3.45 16.72 11.93
CA GLU A 41 -4.74 17.25 12.33
C GLU A 41 -5.79 16.15 12.16
N ILE A 42 -6.76 16.09 13.08
CA ILE A 42 -7.84 15.12 13.03
C ILE A 42 -9.17 15.84 13.06
N SER A 43 -10.09 15.46 12.17
CA SER A 43 -11.48 15.84 12.29
C SER A 43 -12.18 14.80 13.18
N ILE A 44 -13.16 15.26 13.98
CA ILE A 44 -14.02 14.38 14.80
C ILE A 44 -14.77 13.34 13.92
N GLN A 45 -14.84 13.57 12.60
CA GLN A 45 -15.49 12.68 11.64
C GLN A 45 -14.61 11.54 11.13
N ASP A 46 -13.31 11.52 11.45
CA ASP A 46 -12.37 10.52 10.95
C ASP A 46 -12.46 9.19 11.73
N LEU A 47 -13.57 8.47 11.54
CA LEU A 47 -13.88 7.16 12.15
C LEU A 47 -12.86 6.05 11.88
N ILE A 48 -11.93 6.28 10.94
CA ILE A 48 -10.93 5.32 10.48
C ILE A 48 -9.56 5.58 11.13
N ALA A 49 -9.38 6.76 11.73
CA ALA A 49 -8.13 7.09 12.40
C ALA A 49 -8.11 6.46 13.80
N TYR A 50 -6.96 5.90 14.16
CA TYR A 50 -6.75 5.29 15.46
C TYR A 50 -5.55 5.92 16.16
N PHE A 51 -5.51 5.78 17.49
CA PHE A 51 -4.41 6.32 18.29
C PHE A 51 -3.30 5.29 18.45
N THR A 52 -2.12 5.61 17.92
CA THR A 52 -0.96 4.71 17.94
C THR A 52 -0.29 4.69 19.32
N ARG A 53 0.52 3.63 19.58
CA ARG A 53 1.38 3.55 20.78
C ARG A 53 2.37 4.71 20.91
N LYS A 54 2.70 5.39 19.80
CA LYS A 54 3.57 6.57 19.77
C LYS A 54 2.84 7.86 20.14
N LYS A 55 1.60 7.78 20.66
CA LYS A 55 0.75 8.91 21.05
C LYS A 55 0.46 9.87 19.89
N ARG A 56 0.28 9.31 18.69
CA ARG A 56 -0.11 10.05 17.49
C ARG A 56 -1.29 9.37 16.85
N TYR A 57 -2.17 10.14 16.24
CA TYR A 57 -3.22 9.59 15.41
C TYR A 57 -2.66 9.14 14.07
N ALA A 58 -3.17 8.02 13.58
CA ALA A 58 -2.78 7.47 12.29
C ALA A 58 -3.95 6.77 11.61
N ILE A 59 -3.83 6.61 10.30
CA ILE A 59 -4.68 5.74 9.50
C ILE A 59 -3.82 4.56 9.04
N GLN A 60 -4.38 3.36 9.10
CA GLN A 60 -3.77 2.17 8.52
C GLN A 60 -4.29 1.99 7.09
N TYR A 61 -3.40 1.62 6.20
CA TYR A 61 -3.76 1.18 4.87
C TYR A 61 -2.76 0.13 4.39
N GLN A 62 -3.17 -0.59 3.35
CA GLN A 62 -2.31 -1.48 2.60
C GLN A 62 -2.12 -0.90 1.20
N GLU A 63 -0.87 -0.77 0.78
CA GLU A 63 -0.48 -0.21 -0.50
C GLU A 63 0.08 -1.30 -1.40
N ILE A 64 -0.22 -1.18 -2.69
CA ILE A 64 0.45 -1.92 -3.75
C ILE A 64 1.50 -1.00 -4.35
N VAL A 65 2.72 -1.54 -4.47
CA VAL A 65 3.89 -0.85 -4.97
C VAL A 65 4.45 -1.59 -6.19
N ASP A 66 4.83 -0.83 -7.22
CA ASP A 66 5.51 -1.38 -8.39
C ASP A 66 7.00 -1.66 -8.12
N PHE A 67 7.68 -2.22 -9.13
CA PHE A 67 9.11 -2.54 -9.07
C PHE A 67 10.02 -1.30 -8.94
N LYS A 68 9.49 -0.09 -9.17
CA LYS A 68 10.22 1.17 -8.99
C LYS A 68 10.01 1.78 -7.60
N GLY A 69 9.21 1.13 -6.75
CA GLY A 69 8.85 1.69 -5.45
C GLY A 69 7.74 2.73 -5.51
N ILE A 70 6.98 2.81 -6.62
CA ILE A 70 5.91 3.77 -6.81
C ILE A 70 4.58 3.17 -6.36
N PHE A 71 3.80 3.92 -5.57
CA PHE A 71 2.46 3.54 -5.16
C PHE A 71 1.51 3.53 -6.36
N ILE A 72 0.90 2.38 -6.61
CA ILE A 72 -0.02 2.17 -7.73
C ILE A 72 -1.46 1.92 -7.28
N HIS A 73 -1.65 1.45 -6.05
CA HIS A 73 -2.98 1.28 -5.46
C HIS A 73 -2.91 1.27 -3.94
N TYR A 74 -4.01 1.60 -3.26
CA TYR A 74 -4.10 1.52 -1.80
C TYR A 74 -5.52 1.18 -1.35
N VAL A 75 -5.61 0.56 -0.18
CA VAL A 75 -6.86 0.28 0.53
C VAL A 75 -6.72 0.74 1.98
N ILE A 76 -7.63 1.61 2.40
CA ILE A 76 -7.73 2.06 3.79
C ILE A 76 -8.48 1.01 4.61
N GLU A 77 -7.89 0.62 5.74
CA GLU A 77 -8.42 -0.39 6.68
C GLU A 77 -9.11 0.22 7.89
#